data_AF-A0A932IFZ2-F1
#
_entry.id   AF-A0A932IFZ2-F1
#
_cell.length_a   1.000
_cell.length_b   1.000
_cell.length_c   1.000
_cell.angle_alpha   90.00
_cell.angle_beta   90.00
_cell.angle_gamma   90.00
#
_symmetry.space_group_name_H-M   'P 1'
#
loop_
_entity.id
_entity.type
_entity.pdbx_description
1 polymer ?
#
loop_
_entity_poly.entity_id
_entity_poly.type
_entity_poly.pdbx_seq_one_letter_code
_entity_poly.pdbx_strand_id
1 'polypeptide(L)'
;QGSTLGPAYKHWLRAKFFQQYRLFFRYHKASKAIVYAWVNDEDTKRAYDSPDDAYRVFRAMLQGGNPPDSWDALLTTPKAPRRAPRRASRSARAARRPATNRSATTRWGWS
;
A
#
# COMPACT_ATOMS: atom_id res chain seq x y z
N GLN A 1 18.28 2.14 13.63
CA GLN A 1 17.30 1.06 13.37
C GLN A 1 16.04 1.33 14.20
N GLY A 2 14.82 1.18 13.64
CA GLY A 2 13.61 0.87 14.43
C GLY A 2 12.61 1.96 14.91
N SER A 3 12.75 3.25 14.62
CA SER A 3 11.77 4.25 15.14
C SER A 3 10.59 4.56 14.20
N THR A 4 10.59 4.06 12.97
CA THR A 4 9.61 4.47 11.94
C THR A 4 8.17 4.12 12.31
N LEU A 5 7.95 3.01 13.03
CA LEU A 5 6.63 2.63 13.51
C LEU A 5 6.28 3.22 14.88
N GLY A 6 7.26 3.80 15.58
CA GLY A 6 7.12 4.30 16.94
C GLY A 6 7.87 3.43 17.96
N PRO A 7 8.13 3.96 19.17
CA PRO A 7 8.95 3.28 20.17
C PRO A 7 8.32 1.99 20.70
N ALA A 8 6.99 1.86 20.68
CA ALA A 8 6.27 0.66 21.11
C ALA A 8 6.44 -0.53 20.14
N TYR A 9 6.82 -0.28 18.88
CA TYR A 9 6.80 -1.29 17.81
C TYR A 9 8.20 -1.60 17.27
N LYS A 10 9.24 -1.49 18.11
CA LYS A 10 10.64 -1.69 17.71
C LYS A 10 10.97 -3.13 17.28
N HIS A 11 10.19 -4.12 17.73
CA HIS A 11 10.32 -5.53 17.34
C HIS A 11 9.81 -5.82 15.93
N TRP A 12 9.08 -4.89 15.32
CA TRP A 12 8.69 -4.98 13.92
C TRP A 12 9.83 -4.47 13.03
N LEU A 13 10.40 -5.40 12.27
CA LEU A 13 11.46 -5.16 11.30
C LEU A 13 10.86 -4.96 9.90
N ARG A 14 11.70 -4.46 8.99
CA ARG A 14 11.31 -4.30 7.59
C ARG A 14 12.42 -4.76 6.65
N ALA A 15 12.02 -5.40 5.56
CA ALA A 15 12.86 -5.63 4.40
C ALA A 15 12.40 -4.70 3.26
N LYS A 16 13.34 -4.28 2.40
CA LYS A 16 13.09 -3.38 1.28
C LYS A 16 13.28 -4.14 -0.02
N PHE A 17 12.32 -4.03 -0.94
CA PHE A 17 12.41 -4.61 -2.28
C PHE A 17 11.90 -3.60 -3.32
N PHE A 18 12.45 -3.65 -4.54
CA PHE A 18 12.04 -2.81 -5.68
C PHE A 18 11.80 -1.32 -5.35
N GLN A 19 12.59 -0.77 -4.42
CA GLN A 19 12.50 0.57 -3.82
C GLN A 19 11.19 0.91 -3.08
N GLN A 20 10.02 0.53 -3.60
CA GLN A 20 8.69 0.92 -3.13
C GLN A 20 8.01 -0.11 -2.23
N TYR A 21 8.45 -1.37 -2.25
CA TYR A 21 7.85 -2.43 -1.45
C TYR A 21 8.55 -2.64 -0.10
N ARG A 22 7.76 -2.91 0.93
CA ARG A 22 8.11 -3.09 2.33
C ARG A 22 7.42 -4.35 2.84
N LEU A 23 8.21 -5.35 3.18
CA LEU A 23 7.76 -6.49 3.97
C LEU A 23 8.01 -6.16 5.43
N PHE A 24 6.98 -6.23 6.25
CA PHE A 24 7.07 -6.11 7.70
C PHE A 24 7.01 -7.49 8.34
N PHE A 25 7.95 -7.73 9.24
CA PHE A 25 8.12 -9.03 9.87
C PHE A 25 8.64 -8.89 11.29
N ARG A 26 8.49 -9.94 12.08
CA ARG A 26 9.06 -10.05 13.42
C ARG A 26 10.01 -11.24 13.47
N TYR A 27 11.16 -11.05 14.09
CA TYR A 27 12.09 -12.13 14.41
C TYR A 27 12.06 -12.40 15.92
N HIS A 28 11.93 -13.67 16.29
CA HIS A 28 12.04 -14.12 17.66
C HIS A 28 13.31 -14.92 17.86
N LYS A 29 14.23 -14.36 18.66
CA LYS A 29 15.58 -14.89 18.86
C LYS A 29 15.56 -16.27 19.51
N ALA A 30 14.76 -16.46 20.56
CA ALA A 30 14.78 -17.70 21.35
C ALA A 30 14.34 -18.92 20.53
N SER A 31 13.29 -18.79 19.72
CA SER A 31 12.82 -19.87 18.85
C SER A 31 13.43 -19.86 17.44
N LYS A 32 14.33 -18.91 17.14
CA LYS A 32 14.90 -18.66 15.81
C LYS A 32 13.85 -18.61 14.69
N ALA A 33 12.68 -18.05 14.97
CA ALA A 33 11.55 -18.02 14.05
C ALA A 33 11.30 -16.61 13.49
N ILE A 34 10.78 -16.54 12.26
CA ILE A 34 10.36 -15.31 11.59
C ILE A 34 8.87 -15.39 11.28
N VAL A 35 8.13 -14.35 11.67
CA VAL A 35 6.72 -14.17 11.30
C VAL A 35 6.62 -13.06 10.27
N TYR A 36 6.12 -13.38 9.08
CA TYR A 36 5.75 -12.41 8.06
C TYR A 36 4.35 -11.88 8.34
N ALA A 37 4.24 -10.59 8.66
CA ALA A 37 2.96 -10.00 9.02
C ALA A 37 2.25 -9.36 7.84
N TRP A 38 2.96 -8.57 7.04
CA TRP A 38 2.34 -7.80 5.98
C TRP A 38 3.33 -7.36 4.92
N VAL A 39 2.89 -7.36 3.66
CA VAL A 39 3.57 -6.76 2.53
C VAL A 39 2.61 -5.76 1.90
N ASN A 40 3.10 -4.57 1.54
CA ASN A 40 2.29 -3.62 0.81
C ASN A 40 2.04 -4.10 -0.64
N ASP A 41 0.95 -3.62 -1.22
CA ASP A 41 0.55 -3.86 -2.60
C ASP A 41 0.68 -2.58 -3.45
N GLU A 42 0.12 -2.59 -4.65
CA GLU A 42 0.13 -1.47 -5.58
C GLU A 42 -0.62 -0.24 -5.06
N ASP A 43 -1.62 -0.44 -4.21
CA ASP A 43 -2.45 0.62 -3.63
C ASP A 43 -1.80 1.25 -2.39
N THR A 44 -0.82 0.58 -1.77
CA THR A 44 -0.19 0.97 -0.51
C THR A 44 1.34 1.15 -0.62
N LYS A 45 1.82 1.58 -1.79
CA LYS A 45 3.25 1.81 -2.06
C LYS A 45 3.85 2.85 -1.11
N ARG A 46 5.16 2.74 -0.86
CA ARG A 46 5.89 3.79 -0.11
C ARG A 46 5.85 5.12 -0.88
N ALA A 47 5.13 6.10 -0.35
CA ALA A 47 5.06 7.47 -0.85
C ALA A 47 5.07 8.45 0.32
N TYR A 48 6.08 9.34 0.40
CA TYR A 48 6.13 10.34 1.48
C TYR A 48 4.88 11.20 1.42
N ASP A 49 4.33 11.51 2.59
CA ASP A 49 3.11 12.29 2.79
C ASP A 49 1.79 11.72 2.23
N SER A 50 1.80 10.54 1.61
CA SER A 50 0.57 9.84 1.22
C SER A 50 -0.17 9.22 2.43
N PRO A 51 -1.50 9.37 2.58
CA PRO A 51 -2.25 8.68 3.62
C PRO A 51 -2.13 7.15 3.51
N ASP A 52 -1.95 6.63 2.29
CA ASP A 52 -1.81 5.21 1.98
C ASP A 52 -0.36 4.71 2.05
N ASP A 53 0.54 5.51 2.63
CA ASP A 53 1.93 5.11 2.80
C ASP A 53 2.07 3.82 3.61
N ALA A 54 2.92 2.90 3.14
CA ALA A 54 3.17 1.62 3.80
C ALA A 54 3.43 1.70 5.31
N TYR A 55 4.12 2.74 5.81
CA TYR A 55 4.34 2.88 7.26
C TYR A 55 3.09 3.33 8.01
N ARG A 56 2.26 4.20 7.40
CA ARG A 56 1.01 4.67 8.00
C ARG A 56 -0.01 3.54 8.05
N VAL A 57 -0.16 2.81 6.95
CA VAL A 57 -1.05 1.64 6.85
C VAL A 57 -0.65 0.59 7.89
N PHE A 58 0.63 0.20 7.94
CA PHE A 58 1.07 -0.81 8.89
C PHE A 58 0.98 -0.34 10.35
N ARG A 59 1.21 0.95 10.63
CA ARG A 59 1.00 1.49 11.99
C ARG A 59 -0.48 1.44 12.39
N ALA A 60 -1.39 1.83 11.51
CA ALA A 60 -2.83 1.77 11.76
C ALA A 60 -3.29 0.32 11.98
N MET A 61 -2.74 -0.62 11.22
CA MET A 61 -2.93 -2.06 11.40
C MET A 61 -2.51 -2.54 12.80
N LEU A 62 -1.33 -2.15 13.27
CA LEU A 62 -0.86 -2.47 14.63
C LEU A 62 -1.74 -1.86 15.72
N GLN A 63 -2.19 -0.62 15.54
CA GLN A 63 -3.13 0.04 16.46
C GLN A 63 -4.50 -0.66 16.49
N GLY A 64 -4.92 -1.23 15.36
CA GLY A 64 -6.11 -2.06 15.25
C GLY A 64 -5.94 -3.51 15.72
N GLY A 65 -4.76 -3.90 16.23
CA GLY A 65 -4.49 -5.24 16.74
C GLY A 65 -4.35 -6.33 15.67
N ASN A 66 -4.12 -5.95 14.41
CA ASN A 66 -3.94 -6.88 13.31
C ASN A 66 -2.76 -6.46 12.42
N PRO A 67 -1.57 -7.07 12.54
CA PRO A 67 -1.28 -8.27 13.32
C PRO A 67 -1.29 -8.04 14.84
N PRO A 68 -1.51 -9.08 15.66
CA PRO A 68 -1.31 -9.01 17.10
C PRO A 68 0.13 -8.64 17.46
N ASP A 69 0.32 -7.90 18.55
CA ASP A 69 1.65 -7.43 18.94
C ASP A 69 2.42 -8.42 19.83
N SER A 70 1.74 -9.30 20.56
CA SER A 70 2.40 -10.30 21.41
C SER A 70 2.89 -11.50 20.58
N TRP A 71 4.01 -12.11 21.00
CA TRP A 71 4.58 -13.24 20.27
C TRP A 71 3.66 -14.46 20.29
N ASP A 72 3.09 -14.77 21.46
CA ASP A 72 2.22 -15.93 21.61
C ASP A 72 0.95 -15.78 20.78
N ALA A 73 0.34 -14.59 20.73
CA ALA A 73 -0.82 -14.35 19.89
C ALA A 73 -0.50 -14.49 18.40
N LEU A 74 0.71 -14.13 17.95
CA LEU A 74 1.11 -14.34 16.56
C LEU A 74 1.17 -15.83 16.19
N LEU A 75 1.50 -16.71 17.14
CA LEU A 75 1.59 -18.15 16.89
C LEU A 75 0.22 -18.85 16.92
N THR A 76 -0.72 -18.32 17.71
CA THR A 76 -2.08 -18.89 17.82
C THR A 76 -3.07 -18.28 16.84
N THR A 77 -2.74 -17.14 16.24
CA THR A 77 -3.62 -16.46 15.27
C THR A 77 -3.73 -17.29 13.99
N PRO A 78 -4.95 -17.63 13.54
CA PRO A 78 -5.14 -18.25 12.24
C PRO A 78 -4.54 -17.37 11.15
N LYS A 79 -3.93 -17.99 10.13
CA LYS A 79 -3.42 -17.24 8.98
C LYS A 79 -4.57 -16.41 8.40
N ALA A 80 -4.39 -15.09 8.38
CA ALA A 80 -5.38 -14.19 7.80
C ALA A 80 -5.68 -14.63 6.36
N PRO A 81 -6.95 -14.61 5.91
CA PRO A 81 -7.27 -14.90 4.53
C PRO A 81 -6.49 -13.94 3.64
N ARG A 82 -5.85 -14.48 2.59
CA ARG A 82 -5.21 -13.65 1.57
C ARG A 82 -6.29 -12.75 0.98
N ARG A 83 -6.28 -11.46 1.33
CA ARG A 83 -7.07 -10.48 0.59
C ARG A 83 -6.57 -10.54 -0.85
N ALA A 84 -7.47 -10.82 -1.78
CA ALA A 84 -7.14 -10.65 -3.20
C ALA A 84 -6.69 -9.19 -3.38
N PRO A 85 -5.64 -8.93 -4.18
CA PRO A 85 -5.28 -7.56 -4.51
C PRO A 85 -6.55 -6.87 -5.00
N ARG A 86 -6.84 -5.67 -4.48
CA ARG A 86 -7.93 -4.87 -5.02
C ARG A 86 -7.61 -4.72 -6.50
N ARG A 87 -8.44 -5.31 -7.36
CA ARG A 87 -8.28 -5.16 -8.80
C ARG A 87 -8.29 -3.65 -9.04
N ALA A 88 -7.16 -3.10 -9.45
CA ALA A 88 -7.01 -1.67 -9.66
C ALA A 88 -8.25 -1.19 -10.41
N SER A 89 -9.11 -0.44 -9.73
CA SER A 89 -10.26 0.17 -10.37
C SER A 89 -9.66 1.15 -11.36
N ARG A 90 -9.53 0.72 -12.62
CA ARG A 90 -9.29 1.63 -13.74
C ARG A 90 -10.38 2.69 -13.60
N SER A 91 -10.02 3.84 -13.08
CA SER A 91 -10.83 5.04 -13.21
C SER A 91 -10.97 5.24 -14.71
N ALA A 92 -12.09 4.79 -15.28
CA ALA A 92 -12.50 5.10 -16.62
C ALA A 92 -12.92 6.58 -16.63
N ARG A 93 -11.97 7.48 -16.38
CA ARG A 93 -12.18 8.91 -16.51
C ARG A 93 -11.72 9.32 -17.89
N ALA A 94 -12.73 9.44 -18.76
CA ALA A 94 -12.79 10.35 -19.89
C ALA A 94 -11.85 10.09 -21.09
N ALA A 95 -12.20 9.09 -21.90
CA ALA A 95 -12.09 9.21 -23.35
C ALA A 95 -13.49 9.52 -23.91
N ARG A 96 -13.95 10.76 -23.73
CA ARG A 96 -15.06 11.33 -24.49
C ARG A 96 -14.54 12.60 -25.17
N ARG A 97 -13.93 12.44 -26.34
CA ARG A 97 -13.83 13.55 -27.30
C ARG A 97 -15.17 13.57 -28.06
N PRO A 98 -15.89 14.70 -28.14
CA PRO A 98 -17.08 14.77 -28.96
C PRO A 98 -16.67 14.74 -30.45
N ALA A 99 -17.45 14.01 -31.24
CA ALA A 99 -17.36 14.03 -32.69
C ALA A 99 -17.71 15.44 -33.19
N THR A 100 -16.73 16.14 -33.76
CA THR A 100 -16.98 17.35 -34.54
C THR A 100 -17.56 16.92 -35.89
N ASN A 101 -18.82 17.27 -36.13
CA ASN A 101 -19.37 17.34 -37.48
C ASN A 101 -20.22 18.61 -37.59
N ARG A 102 -19.79 19.56 -38.42
CA ARG A 102 -20.53 20.08 -39.58
C ARG A 102 -19.83 21.30 -40.18
N SER A 103 -19.83 21.28 -41.51
CA SER A 103 -19.46 22.33 -42.46
C SER A 103 -20.22 23.65 -42.22
N ALA A 104 -19.53 24.78 -42.45
CA ALA A 104 -20.14 26.01 -42.92
C ALA A 104 -19.10 26.88 -43.64
N THR A 105 -19.33 27.05 -44.92
CA THR A 105 -18.79 28.05 -45.85
C THR A 105 -18.79 29.46 -45.26
N THR A 106 -17.77 30.28 -45.50
CA THR A 106 -17.86 31.67 -46.03
C THR A 106 -16.46 32.22 -46.39
N ARG A 107 -16.45 32.94 -47.53
CA ARG A 107 -15.36 33.62 -48.26
C ARG A 107 -15.01 34.99 -47.61
N TRP A 108 -14.04 35.70 -48.21
CA TRP A 108 -13.55 37.09 -47.99
C TRP A 108 -12.34 37.16 -47.05
N GLY A 109 -11.19 37.76 -47.37
CA GLY A 109 -10.68 38.55 -48.50
C GLY A 109 -9.27 39.02 -48.09
N TRP A 110 -8.33 39.13 -49.04
CA TRP A 110 -6.95 39.55 -48.78
C TRP A 110 -6.84 41.08 -48.78
N SER A 111 -5.96 41.63 -47.95
CA SER A 111 -5.33 42.95 -48.11
C SER A 111 -3.87 42.81 -47.74
#